data_AF-A0A2N2IHW7-F1
#
_entry.id   AF-A0A2N2IHW7-F1
#
_cell.length_a   1.000
_cell.length_b   1.000
_cell.length_c   1.000
_cell.angle_alpha   90.00
_cell.angle_beta   90.00
_cell.angle_gamma   90.00
#
_symmetry.space_group_name_H-M   'P 1'
#
loop_
_entity.id
_entity.type
_entity.pdbx_description
1 polymer ?
#
loop_
_entity_poly.entity_id
_entity_poly.type
_entity_poly.pdbx_seq_one_letter_code
_entity_poly.pdbx_strand_id
1 'polypeptide(L)'
;MDGSMFGCGTCIGSRYQPCDENGNKLPEVDCEPEVCAPQLGCRPCTPGTNTCVGNVVHECTADGQVGAALEECDVSQGQMCGDGKCGSACDVAADQASNVGCEFWAVDLDQQDYCGQVMCNDPASAPWGVVLSNASQYVANVTIELNSAPFGAAPQPVVVHQVTVNPGDLRALVLPTRELDCGVKPNDYASPGTCLSSQAFRI
;
A
#
# COMPACT_ATOMS: atom_id res chain seq x y z
N MET A 1 41.72 9.05 -10.19
CA MET A 1 40.45 9.55 -9.63
C MET A 1 39.58 8.33 -9.48
N ASP A 2 39.66 7.70 -8.30
CA ASP A 2 38.91 6.48 -7.96
C ASP A 2 37.56 6.91 -7.38
N GLY A 3 36.49 6.39 -7.96
CA GLY A 3 35.11 6.80 -7.76
C GLY A 3 34.44 6.05 -6.63
N SER A 4 34.75 6.41 -5.39
CA SER A 4 33.96 6.00 -4.21
C SER A 4 33.55 7.25 -3.43
N MET A 5 32.39 7.82 -3.77
CA MET A 5 31.81 8.99 -3.10
C MET A 5 31.32 8.70 -1.66
N PHE A 6 31.41 7.46 -1.17
CA PHE A 6 30.95 7.06 0.16
C PHE A 6 32.10 6.54 1.03
N GLY A 7 32.40 7.28 2.10
CA GLY A 7 33.47 6.99 3.07
C GLY A 7 33.04 6.02 4.18
N CYS A 8 33.90 5.82 5.18
CA CYS A 8 33.62 5.01 6.36
C CYS A 8 32.37 5.47 7.13
N GLY A 9 31.69 4.53 7.78
CA GLY A 9 30.54 4.81 8.65
C GLY A 9 29.33 5.37 7.89
N THR A 10 29.25 5.10 6.59
CA THR A 10 28.14 5.52 5.74
C THR A 10 27.12 4.39 5.55
N CYS A 11 25.90 4.79 5.22
CA CYS A 11 24.80 3.90 4.86
C CYS A 11 24.48 4.07 3.37
N ILE A 12 24.34 2.94 2.66
CA ILE A 12 23.83 2.89 1.28
C ILE A 12 22.62 1.97 1.30
N GLY A 13 21.42 2.55 1.28
CA GLY A 13 20.19 1.81 1.58
C GLY A 13 20.24 1.22 3.00
N SER A 14 20.01 -0.08 3.12
CA SER A 14 20.09 -0.84 4.38
C SER A 14 21.50 -1.36 4.71
N ARG A 15 22.52 -1.05 3.90
CA ARG A 15 23.90 -1.55 4.10
C ARG A 15 24.78 -0.54 4.81
N TYR A 16 25.51 -0.99 5.82
CA TYR A 16 26.52 -0.22 6.54
C TYR A 16 27.93 -0.52 6.03
N GLN A 17 28.76 0.51 5.85
CA GLN A 17 30.17 0.39 5.51
C GLN A 17 31.06 0.60 6.76
N PRO A 18 31.40 -0.47 7.50
CA PRO A 18 32.35 -0.38 8.61
C PRO A 18 33.77 -0.14 8.12
N CYS A 19 34.62 0.35 9.02
CA CYS A 19 36.06 0.44 8.81
C CYS A 19 36.82 -0.13 10.00
N ASP A 20 38.02 -0.62 9.74
CA ASP A 20 38.97 -0.97 10.78
C ASP A 20 39.53 0.30 11.45
N GLU A 21 40.35 0.12 12.49
CA GLU A 21 40.99 1.23 13.22
C GLU A 21 41.90 2.10 12.35
N ASN A 22 42.33 1.60 11.19
CA ASN A 22 43.19 2.30 10.24
C ASN A 22 42.38 3.04 9.15
N GLY A 23 41.06 2.99 9.20
CA GLY A 23 40.17 3.60 8.20
C GLY A 23 40.05 2.79 6.91
N ASN A 24 40.51 1.54 6.88
CA ASN A 24 40.28 0.66 5.76
C ASN A 24 38.86 0.13 5.80
N LYS A 25 38.19 0.12 4.65
CA LYS A 25 36.86 -0.45 4.49
C LYS A 25 36.88 -1.94 4.84
N LEU A 26 35.99 -2.33 5.73
CA LEU A 26 35.65 -3.73 6.00
C LEU A 26 34.49 -4.17 5.10
N PRO A 27 34.17 -5.46 5.02
CA PRO A 27 32.99 -5.92 4.29
C PRO A 27 31.72 -5.22 4.78
N GLU A 28 30.84 -4.86 3.85
CA GLU A 28 29.56 -4.25 4.18
C GLU A 28 28.69 -5.19 5.03
N VAL A 29 27.94 -4.60 5.95
CA VAL A 29 27.01 -5.31 6.82
C VAL A 29 25.59 -4.98 6.36
N ASP A 30 24.79 -6.01 6.13
CA ASP A 30 23.37 -5.87 5.87
C ASP A 30 22.64 -5.67 7.20
N CYS A 31 21.91 -4.57 7.35
CA CYS A 31 21.23 -4.27 8.59
C CYS A 31 19.83 -4.86 8.68
N GLU A 32 19.24 -5.42 7.61
CA GLU A 32 17.86 -5.92 7.70
C GLU A 32 17.70 -7.06 8.72
N PRO A 33 16.70 -7.00 9.62
CA PRO A 33 15.54 -6.09 9.64
C PRO A 33 15.71 -4.78 10.44
N GLU A 34 16.89 -4.49 10.98
CA GLU A 34 17.25 -3.23 11.63
C GLU A 34 17.49 -2.09 10.62
N VAL A 35 17.71 -0.87 11.12
CA VAL A 35 18.03 0.29 10.27
C VAL A 35 19.53 0.55 10.26
N CYS A 36 20.05 0.99 9.11
CA CYS A 36 21.42 1.50 9.03
C CYS A 36 21.49 2.92 9.60
N ALA A 37 22.19 3.09 10.72
CA ALA A 37 22.46 4.39 11.33
C ALA A 37 23.89 4.83 11.00
N PRO A 38 24.08 6.00 10.33
CA PRO A 38 25.41 6.52 10.04
C PRO A 38 26.28 6.59 11.30
N GLN A 39 27.55 6.20 11.17
CA GLN A 39 28.56 6.12 12.24
C GLN A 39 28.27 5.13 13.38
N LEU A 40 27.03 4.66 13.53
CA LEU A 40 26.61 3.77 14.60
C LEU A 40 26.49 2.31 14.13
N GLY A 41 26.24 2.08 12.84
CA GLY A 41 26.01 0.77 12.26
C GLY A 41 24.54 0.35 12.32
N CYS A 42 24.29 -0.95 12.36
CA CYS A 42 22.93 -1.47 12.45
C CYS A 42 22.33 -1.17 13.83
N ARG A 43 21.12 -0.63 13.83
CA ARG A 43 20.41 -0.18 15.03
C ARG A 43 18.93 -0.55 14.97
N PRO A 44 18.31 -0.90 16.12
CA PRO A 44 16.88 -1.18 16.19
C PRO A 44 15.98 -0.08 15.60
N CYS A 45 16.40 1.18 15.65
CA CYS A 45 15.63 2.32 15.17
C CYS A 45 16.55 3.48 14.77
N THR A 46 16.01 4.46 14.04
CA THR A 46 16.78 5.63 13.60
C THR A 46 17.05 6.56 14.79
N PRO A 47 18.32 6.81 15.16
CA PRO A 47 18.65 7.60 16.35
C PRO A 47 18.01 9.00 16.36
N GLY A 48 17.46 9.39 17.51
CA GLY A 48 16.83 10.70 17.70
C GLY A 48 15.46 10.87 17.04
N THR A 49 14.88 9.79 16.49
CA THR A 49 13.52 9.76 15.94
C THR A 49 12.61 8.93 16.83
N ASN A 50 11.34 8.77 16.45
CA ASN A 50 10.43 7.84 17.11
C ASN A 50 10.38 6.51 16.36
N THR A 51 10.02 5.43 17.06
CA THR A 51 9.81 4.10 16.49
C THR A 51 8.58 3.43 17.08
N CYS A 52 8.09 2.38 16.43
CA CYS A 52 6.95 1.59 16.90
C CYS A 52 7.43 0.27 17.52
N VAL A 53 6.95 -0.03 18.72
CA VAL A 53 7.07 -1.36 19.34
C VAL A 53 5.66 -1.87 19.58
N GLY A 54 5.21 -2.77 18.71
CA GLY A 54 3.79 -3.13 18.65
C GLY A 54 2.95 -1.89 18.31
N ASN A 55 1.96 -1.58 19.16
CA ASN A 55 1.08 -0.43 18.99
C ASN A 55 1.45 0.80 19.84
N VAL A 56 2.70 0.85 20.31
CA VAL A 56 3.22 1.91 21.18
C VAL A 56 4.32 2.65 20.44
N VAL A 57 4.25 3.97 20.45
CA VAL A 57 5.32 4.88 20.00
C VAL A 57 6.37 4.95 21.09
N HIS A 58 7.62 4.70 20.73
CA HIS A 58 8.79 4.83 21.59
C HIS A 58 9.73 5.90 21.03
N GLU A 59 10.46 6.58 21.91
CA GLU A 59 11.63 7.33 21.51
C GLU A 59 12.71 6.37 21.01
N CYS A 60 13.45 6.74 19.98
CA CYS A 60 14.72 6.11 19.63
C CYS A 60 15.87 6.96 20.18
N THR A 61 16.64 6.39 21.11
CA THR A 61 17.73 7.11 21.77
C THR A 61 18.81 7.55 20.78
N ALA A 62 19.69 8.47 21.20
CA ALA A 62 20.82 8.93 20.37
C ALA A 62 21.79 7.81 19.96
N ASP A 63 21.80 6.69 20.68
CA ASP A 63 22.60 5.51 20.37
C ASP A 63 21.85 4.52 19.46
N GLY A 64 20.64 4.85 18.99
CA GLY A 64 19.81 4.01 18.13
C GLY A 64 19.12 2.86 18.84
N GLN A 65 18.90 2.98 20.15
CA GLN A 65 18.18 1.96 20.93
C GLN A 65 16.72 2.38 21.15
N VAL A 66 15.83 1.40 21.27
CA VAL A 66 14.44 1.65 21.69
C VAL A 66 14.45 2.20 23.11
N GLY A 67 13.91 3.40 23.28
CA GLY A 67 13.84 4.13 24.53
C GLY A 67 12.46 4.05 25.19
N ALA A 68 12.13 5.11 25.93
CA ALA A 68 10.88 5.20 26.68
C ALA A 68 9.65 5.15 25.76
N ALA A 69 8.56 4.55 26.27
CA ALA A 69 7.25 4.65 25.65
C ALA A 69 6.75 6.10 25.76
N LEU A 70 6.24 6.64 24.66
CA LEU A 70 5.73 7.99 24.53
C LEU A 70 4.20 8.01 24.46
N GLU A 71 3.61 7.13 23.65
CA GLU A 71 2.18 7.12 23.35
C GLU A 71 1.73 5.70 22.97
N GLU A 72 0.58 5.26 23.48
CA GLU A 72 -0.09 4.03 23.03
C GLU A 72 -1.26 4.42 22.12
N CYS A 73 -1.30 3.88 20.91
CA CYS A 73 -2.31 4.28 19.92
C CYS A 73 -3.69 3.71 20.25
N ASP A 74 -4.73 4.52 20.13
CA ASP A 74 -6.10 4.13 20.47
C ASP A 74 -6.73 3.25 19.38
N VAL A 75 -6.67 1.94 19.60
CA VAL A 75 -7.30 0.93 18.72
C VAL A 75 -8.83 1.09 18.63
N SER A 76 -9.48 1.67 19.64
CA SER A 76 -10.94 1.92 19.60
C SER A 76 -11.30 3.05 18.66
N GLN A 77 -10.37 3.95 18.38
CA GLN A 77 -10.47 5.00 17.37
C GLN A 77 -9.85 4.59 16.03
N GLY A 78 -9.45 3.31 15.88
CA GLY A 78 -8.84 2.80 14.65
C GLY A 78 -7.41 3.29 14.43
N GLN A 79 -6.72 3.74 15.48
CA GLN A 79 -5.33 4.16 15.38
C GLN A 79 -4.38 2.96 15.47
N MET A 80 -3.28 3.05 14.74
CA MET A 80 -2.15 2.16 14.87
C MET A 80 -0.83 2.92 14.89
N CYS A 81 0.19 2.32 15.49
CA CYS A 81 1.55 2.84 15.38
C CYS A 81 2.12 2.48 14.01
N GLY A 82 2.54 3.50 13.27
CA GLY A 82 3.29 3.37 12.03
C GLY A 82 4.30 4.50 11.92
N ASP A 83 5.51 4.20 11.45
CA ASP A 83 6.57 5.20 11.24
C ASP A 83 6.82 6.12 12.47
N GLY A 84 6.72 5.56 13.68
CA GLY A 84 6.98 6.27 14.93
C GLY A 84 5.90 7.27 15.34
N LYS A 85 4.67 7.15 14.82
CA LYS A 85 3.53 8.00 15.17
C LYS A 85 2.24 7.18 15.29
N CYS A 86 1.30 7.66 16.12
CA CYS A 86 -0.07 7.19 16.07
C CYS A 86 -0.81 7.90 14.93
N GLY A 87 -1.43 7.12 14.06
CA GLY A 87 -2.30 7.60 12.99
C GLY A 87 -3.40 6.59 12.71
N SER A 88 -4.40 6.96 11.91
CA SER A 88 -5.28 5.90 11.38
C SER A 88 -4.43 4.96 10.53
N ALA A 89 -4.81 3.68 10.46
CA ALA A 89 -4.14 2.72 9.57
C ALA A 89 -4.05 3.23 8.12
N CYS A 90 -5.01 4.08 7.73
CA CYS A 90 -5.12 4.69 6.43
C CYS A 90 -4.13 5.84 6.20
N ASP A 91 -3.93 6.69 7.20
CA ASP A 91 -2.93 7.78 7.11
C ASP A 91 -1.52 7.20 7.04
N VAL A 92 -1.25 6.15 7.83
CA VAL A 92 0.02 5.43 7.79
C VAL A 92 0.24 4.77 6.42
N ALA A 93 -0.78 4.11 5.88
CA ALA A 93 -0.66 3.45 4.58
C ALA A 93 -0.56 4.44 3.41
N ALA A 94 -1.20 5.61 3.49
CA ALA A 94 -1.13 6.65 2.45
C ALA A 94 0.29 7.24 2.29
N ASP A 95 1.06 7.29 3.38
CA ASP A 95 2.45 7.77 3.36
C ASP A 95 3.43 6.73 2.76
N GLN A 96 2.99 5.49 2.55
CA GLN A 96 3.81 4.40 2.01
C GLN A 96 3.37 4.05 0.58
N ALA A 97 4.30 4.13 -0.38
CA ALA A 97 4.07 3.65 -1.73
C ALA A 97 3.99 2.12 -1.74
N SER A 98 2.81 1.58 -1.44
CA SER A 98 2.57 0.14 -1.31
C SER A 98 1.22 -0.25 -1.90
N ASN A 99 1.01 -1.55 -2.10
CA ASN A 99 -0.29 -2.10 -2.48
C ASN A 99 -1.22 -2.33 -1.26
N VAL A 100 -0.84 -1.77 -0.10
CA VAL A 100 -1.60 -1.78 1.16
C VAL A 100 -2.04 -0.34 1.41
N GLY A 101 -3.33 -0.15 1.67
CA GLY A 101 -3.94 1.17 1.66
C GLY A 101 -5.37 1.09 2.16
N CYS A 102 -6.03 2.25 2.18
CA CYS A 102 -7.45 2.36 2.54
C CYS A 102 -8.31 2.97 1.44
N GLU A 103 -7.72 3.43 0.35
CA GLU A 103 -8.46 3.92 -0.80
C GLU A 103 -7.93 3.26 -2.06
N PHE A 104 -8.80 2.49 -2.71
CA PHE A 104 -8.50 1.84 -3.98
C PHE A 104 -9.59 2.12 -4.99
N TRP A 105 -9.22 1.98 -6.26
CA TRP A 105 -10.16 2.09 -7.37
C TRP A 105 -10.14 0.80 -8.17
N ALA A 106 -11.30 0.16 -8.28
CA ALA A 106 -11.50 -1.02 -9.09
C ALA A 106 -12.25 -0.67 -10.38
N VAL A 107 -11.82 -1.27 -11.48
CA VAL A 107 -12.41 -1.08 -12.79
C VAL A 107 -12.61 -2.42 -13.49
N ASP A 108 -13.75 -2.55 -14.17
CA ASP A 108 -14.05 -3.68 -15.02
C ASP A 108 -13.39 -3.44 -16.39
N LEU A 109 -12.44 -4.30 -16.76
CA LEU A 109 -11.75 -4.23 -18.03
C LEU A 109 -12.13 -5.45 -18.85
N ASP A 110 -12.54 -5.23 -20.09
CA ASP A 110 -13.03 -6.29 -20.98
C ASP A 110 -12.00 -7.40 -21.22
N GLN A 111 -10.69 -7.05 -21.17
CA GLN A 111 -9.52 -7.94 -21.35
C GLN A 111 -9.67 -8.95 -22.50
N GLN A 112 -10.37 -8.53 -23.54
CA GLN A 112 -10.88 -9.39 -24.58
C GLN A 112 -9.85 -9.60 -25.71
N ASP A 113 -9.70 -10.84 -26.18
CA ASP A 113 -8.73 -11.23 -27.21
C ASP A 113 -9.31 -12.15 -28.30
N TYR A 114 -8.84 -11.93 -29.53
CA TYR A 114 -9.21 -12.69 -30.73
C TYR A 114 -8.00 -13.44 -31.28
N CYS A 115 -8.09 -14.77 -31.35
CA CYS A 115 -7.09 -15.55 -32.08
C CYS A 115 -7.50 -15.73 -33.55
N GLY A 116 -7.36 -14.65 -34.32
CA GLY A 116 -7.76 -14.62 -35.73
C GLY A 116 -9.23 -14.23 -35.91
N GLN A 117 -10.02 -15.05 -36.60
CA GLN A 117 -11.46 -14.80 -36.82
C GLN A 117 -12.36 -15.43 -35.74
N VAL A 118 -11.77 -15.99 -34.68
CA VAL A 118 -12.49 -16.60 -33.57
C VAL A 118 -12.12 -15.93 -32.26
N MET A 119 -13.12 -15.78 -31.41
CA MET A 119 -13.02 -15.23 -30.06
C MET A 119 -12.34 -16.26 -29.15
N CYS A 120 -11.24 -15.87 -28.51
CA CYS A 120 -10.41 -16.79 -27.73
C CYS A 120 -10.78 -16.83 -26.24
N ASN A 121 -11.12 -15.68 -25.69
CA ASN A 121 -11.70 -15.54 -24.36
C ASN A 121 -12.94 -14.63 -24.45
N ASP A 122 -13.66 -14.48 -23.33
CA ASP A 122 -14.77 -13.55 -23.15
C ASP A 122 -14.82 -13.04 -21.70
N PRO A 123 -13.79 -12.33 -21.21
CA PRO A 123 -13.81 -11.83 -19.83
C PRO A 123 -14.89 -10.76 -19.63
N ALA A 124 -15.19 -9.97 -20.66
CA ALA A 124 -16.25 -8.96 -20.65
C ALA A 124 -17.62 -9.54 -20.25
N SER A 125 -17.93 -10.78 -20.61
CA SER A 125 -19.18 -11.45 -20.20
C SER A 125 -19.08 -12.24 -18.89
N ALA A 126 -17.90 -12.32 -18.27
CA ALA A 126 -17.69 -13.11 -17.07
C ALA A 126 -17.99 -12.30 -15.79
N PRO A 127 -18.38 -12.95 -14.69
CA PRO A 127 -18.41 -12.29 -13.38
C PRO A 127 -17.01 -11.80 -13.01
N TRP A 128 -16.91 -10.57 -12.55
CA TRP A 128 -15.68 -9.97 -12.06
C TRP A 128 -15.86 -9.46 -10.64
N GLY A 129 -14.77 -9.02 -10.02
CA GLY A 129 -14.83 -8.38 -8.72
C GLY A 129 -13.48 -8.19 -8.09
N VAL A 130 -13.49 -8.03 -6.76
CA VAL A 130 -12.30 -7.77 -5.97
C VAL A 130 -12.12 -8.80 -4.88
N VAL A 131 -10.86 -8.98 -4.49
CA VAL A 131 -10.47 -9.81 -3.36
C VAL A 131 -9.82 -8.90 -2.32
N LEU A 132 -10.45 -8.80 -1.16
CA LEU A 132 -9.99 -8.01 -0.03
C LEU A 132 -9.21 -8.93 0.91
N SER A 133 -7.92 -8.67 1.09
CA SER A 133 -7.06 -9.39 2.03
C SER A 133 -6.64 -8.44 3.15
N ASN A 134 -6.92 -8.81 4.40
CA ASN A 134 -6.52 -8.00 5.54
C ASN A 134 -5.22 -8.55 6.15
N ALA A 135 -4.10 -8.02 5.70
CA ALA A 135 -2.77 -8.35 6.21
C ALA A 135 -2.43 -7.66 7.55
N SER A 136 -3.32 -6.80 8.07
CA SER A 136 -3.10 -6.11 9.34
C SER A 136 -3.46 -6.98 10.54
N GLN A 137 -3.14 -6.49 11.74
CA GLN A 137 -3.53 -7.11 13.01
C GLN A 137 -4.90 -6.63 13.52
N TYR A 138 -5.55 -5.72 12.78
CA TYR A 138 -6.80 -5.07 13.18
C TYR A 138 -7.94 -5.42 12.24
N VAL A 139 -9.19 -5.30 12.71
CA VAL A 139 -10.37 -5.52 11.87
C VAL A 139 -10.51 -4.39 10.85
N ALA A 140 -10.70 -4.73 9.58
CA ALA A 140 -10.94 -3.76 8.51
C ALA A 140 -12.43 -3.67 8.18
N ASN A 141 -12.98 -2.46 8.15
CA ASN A 141 -14.33 -2.19 7.67
C ASN A 141 -14.24 -1.53 6.30
N VAL A 142 -14.71 -2.22 5.27
CA VAL A 142 -14.55 -1.82 3.87
C VAL A 142 -15.91 -1.47 3.28
N THR A 143 -15.96 -0.34 2.56
CA THR A 143 -17.14 0.11 1.82
C THR A 143 -16.78 0.23 0.35
N ILE A 144 -17.45 -0.54 -0.50
CA ILE A 144 -17.29 -0.42 -1.95
C ILE A 144 -18.46 0.40 -2.47
N GLU A 145 -18.17 1.51 -3.14
CA GLU A 145 -19.16 2.42 -3.71
C GLU A 145 -18.91 2.65 -5.20
N LEU A 146 -19.98 2.89 -5.96
CA LEU A 146 -19.92 3.37 -7.34
C LEU A 146 -20.42 4.81 -7.43
N ASN A 147 -19.95 5.56 -8.42
CA ASN A 147 -20.56 6.85 -8.76
C ASN A 147 -21.68 6.65 -9.79
N SER A 148 -22.93 6.88 -9.42
CA SER A 148 -24.07 6.77 -10.34
C SER A 148 -24.32 8.04 -11.16
N ALA A 149 -23.55 9.12 -10.94
CA ALA A 149 -23.66 10.35 -11.71
C ALA A 149 -22.97 10.23 -13.07
N PRO A 150 -23.44 10.96 -14.10
CA PRO A 150 -22.70 11.12 -15.36
C PRO A 150 -21.32 11.72 -15.14
N PHE A 151 -20.38 11.41 -16.03
CA PHE A 151 -19.04 12.01 -16.01
C PHE A 151 -19.13 13.55 -16.02
N GLY A 152 -18.35 14.18 -15.14
CA GLY A 152 -18.30 15.64 -14.98
C GLY A 152 -19.42 16.25 -14.13
N ALA A 153 -20.43 15.46 -13.74
CA ALA A 153 -21.44 15.90 -12.78
C ALA A 153 -20.97 15.72 -11.34
N ALA A 154 -21.68 16.33 -10.38
CA ALA A 154 -21.45 16.10 -8.96
C ALA A 154 -21.62 14.60 -8.63
N PRO A 155 -20.66 13.96 -7.95
CA PRO A 155 -20.75 12.54 -7.62
C PRO A 155 -22.03 12.18 -6.86
N GLN A 156 -22.58 11.01 -7.19
CA GLN A 156 -23.71 10.39 -6.50
C GLN A 156 -23.26 8.99 -6.06
N PRO A 157 -22.58 8.86 -4.91
CA PRO A 157 -22.07 7.59 -4.44
C PRO A 157 -23.21 6.65 -4.05
N VAL A 158 -23.09 5.40 -4.46
CA VAL A 158 -24.01 4.31 -4.11
C VAL A 158 -23.19 3.16 -3.56
N VAL A 159 -23.48 2.75 -2.31
CA VAL A 159 -22.84 1.60 -1.68
C VAL A 159 -23.27 0.32 -2.39
N VAL A 160 -22.28 -0.44 -2.84
CA VAL A 160 -22.42 -1.73 -3.52
C VAL A 160 -22.18 -2.87 -2.53
N HIS A 161 -21.14 -2.75 -1.72
CA HIS A 161 -20.83 -3.69 -0.64
C HIS A 161 -20.39 -2.93 0.62
N GLN A 162 -20.72 -3.48 1.77
CA GLN A 162 -20.17 -3.07 3.05
C GLN A 162 -19.82 -4.33 3.84
N VAL A 163 -18.54 -4.52 4.13
CA VAL A 163 -18.04 -5.77 4.73
C VAL A 163 -17.01 -5.50 5.82
N THR A 164 -16.96 -6.43 6.76
CA THR A 164 -15.88 -6.53 7.74
C THR A 164 -14.95 -7.67 7.34
N VAL A 165 -13.64 -7.42 7.36
CA VAL A 165 -12.57 -8.39 7.09
C VAL A 165 -11.68 -8.47 8.33
N ASN A 166 -11.66 -9.63 9.00
CA ASN A 166 -10.85 -9.81 10.21
C ASN A 166 -9.35 -9.87 9.89
N PRO A 167 -8.46 -9.70 10.88
CA PRO A 167 -7.02 -9.93 10.71
C PRO A 167 -6.73 -11.30 10.09
N GLY A 168 -5.94 -11.33 9.02
CA GLY A 168 -5.55 -12.55 8.31
C GLY A 168 -6.64 -13.18 7.44
N ASP A 169 -7.86 -12.62 7.41
CA ASP A 169 -8.95 -13.09 6.56
C ASP A 169 -8.88 -12.51 5.14
N LEU A 170 -9.61 -13.18 4.25
CA LEU A 170 -9.81 -12.78 2.86
C LEU A 170 -11.29 -12.87 2.47
N ARG A 171 -11.77 -11.88 1.69
CA ARG A 171 -13.14 -11.83 1.15
C ARG A 171 -13.13 -11.57 -0.35
N ALA A 172 -13.70 -12.49 -1.12
CA ALA A 172 -13.97 -12.29 -2.54
C ALA A 172 -15.38 -11.72 -2.72
N LEU A 173 -15.50 -10.60 -3.44
CA LEU A 173 -16.76 -9.90 -3.69
C LEU A 173 -16.96 -9.74 -5.19
N VAL A 174 -18.08 -10.25 -5.71
CA VAL A 174 -18.49 -10.03 -7.10
C VAL A 174 -19.05 -8.61 -7.21
N LEU A 175 -18.61 -7.86 -8.23
CA LEU A 175 -19.05 -6.50 -8.50
C LEU A 175 -19.96 -6.48 -9.74
N PRO A 176 -20.87 -5.49 -9.84
CA PRO A 176 -21.66 -5.32 -11.05
C PRO A 176 -20.79 -4.85 -12.21
N THR A 177 -21.09 -5.33 -13.41
CA THR A 177 -20.41 -4.93 -14.65
C THR A 177 -20.66 -3.47 -14.99
N ARG A 178 -19.58 -2.76 -15.35
CA ARG A 178 -19.57 -1.32 -15.66
C ARG A 178 -18.50 -1.01 -16.71
N GLU A 179 -18.93 -0.98 -17.97
CA GLU A 179 -18.07 -0.81 -19.16
C GLU A 179 -17.23 0.47 -19.14
N LEU A 180 -15.91 0.36 -19.29
CA LEU A 180 -15.02 1.53 -19.40
C LEU A 180 -14.92 2.09 -20.82
N ASP A 181 -15.34 1.33 -21.82
CA ASP A 181 -15.20 1.65 -23.23
C ASP A 181 -16.36 2.50 -23.79
N CYS A 182 -17.31 2.90 -22.94
CA CYS A 182 -18.57 3.59 -23.27
C CYS A 182 -19.60 2.75 -24.05
N GLY A 183 -19.44 1.43 -24.08
CA GLY A 183 -20.50 0.50 -24.43
C GLY A 183 -21.66 0.56 -23.44
N VAL A 184 -22.85 0.16 -23.89
CA VAL A 184 -24.03 0.07 -23.02
C VAL A 184 -24.17 -1.30 -22.34
N LYS A 185 -23.29 -2.24 -22.69
CA LYS A 185 -23.27 -3.64 -22.23
C LYS A 185 -21.94 -4.30 -22.65
N PRO A 186 -21.58 -5.46 -22.06
CA PRO A 186 -20.48 -6.26 -22.55
C PRO A 186 -20.58 -6.57 -24.04
N ASN A 187 -19.43 -6.61 -24.71
CA ASN A 187 -19.33 -6.94 -26.12
C ASN A 187 -20.13 -5.98 -27.03
N ASP A 188 -20.24 -4.71 -26.65
CA ASP A 188 -20.76 -3.66 -27.53
C ASP A 188 -19.69 -3.24 -28.55
N TYR A 189 -19.59 -3.97 -29.66
CA TYR A 189 -18.59 -3.71 -30.71
C TYR A 189 -18.76 -2.37 -31.44
N ALA A 190 -19.81 -1.60 -31.14
CA ALA A 190 -19.97 -0.23 -31.61
C ALA A 190 -19.37 0.80 -30.63
N SER A 191 -18.83 0.35 -29.49
CA SER A 191 -18.25 1.23 -28.50
C SER A 191 -17.01 1.96 -29.06
N PRO A 192 -16.74 3.19 -28.58
CA PRO A 192 -15.54 3.93 -28.95
C PRO A 192 -14.21 3.26 -28.55
N GLY A 193 -14.22 2.24 -27.68
CA GLY A 193 -13.03 1.58 -27.15
C GLY A 193 -12.30 2.33 -26.04
N THR A 194 -12.51 3.64 -25.89
CA THR A 194 -11.96 4.45 -24.77
C THR A 194 -12.82 5.70 -24.56
N CYS A 195 -13.15 6.02 -23.31
CA CYS A 195 -13.87 7.25 -23.01
C CYS A 195 -13.72 7.79 -21.57
N LEU A 196 -14.11 9.06 -21.44
CA LEU A 196 -14.44 9.77 -20.19
C LEU A 196 -15.53 9.07 -19.38
N SER A 197 -15.26 8.35 -18.28
CA SER A 197 -16.32 7.69 -17.51
C SER A 197 -16.22 7.86 -15.98
N SER A 198 -17.33 7.64 -15.30
CA SER A 198 -17.42 7.52 -13.83
C SER A 198 -17.78 6.08 -13.43
N GLN A 199 -17.25 5.11 -14.19
CA GLN A 199 -17.61 3.69 -14.05
C GLN A 199 -16.81 2.97 -12.96
N ALA A 200 -15.70 3.55 -12.48
CA ALA A 200 -14.88 2.97 -11.43
C ALA A 200 -15.62 2.85 -10.08
N PHE A 201 -15.20 1.87 -9.30
CA PHE A 201 -15.63 1.65 -7.91
C PHE A 201 -14.56 2.18 -6.97
N ARG A 202 -14.98 2.94 -5.97
CA ARG A 202 -14.13 3.34 -4.85
C ARG A 202 -14.27 2.33 -3.74
N ILE A 203 -13.16 1.94 -3.14
CA ILE A 203 -13.04 0.95 -2.05
C ILE A 203 -12.34 1.61 -0.89
#